data_AF-A0A3G4V5D4-F1
#
_entry.id   AF-A0A3G4V5D4-F1
#
_cell.length_a   1.000
_cell.length_b   1.000
_cell.length_c   1.000
_cell.angle_alpha   90.00
_cell.angle_beta   90.00
_cell.angle_gamma   90.00
#
_symmetry.space_group_name_H-M   'P 1'
#
loop_
_entity.id
_entity.type
_entity.pdbx_description
1 polymer ?
#
loop_
_entity_poly.entity_id
_entity_poly.type
_entity_poly.pdbx_seq_one_letter_code
_entity_poly.pdbx_strand_id
1 'polypeptide(L)' 'MLMTLYVKALSFLTTLKNDERGVTAIEYGLIAVAMAVLLSAVLVFGEGNMLGELQQAFDAISGDINTTTGLTAP' A
#
# COMPACT_ATOMS: atom_id res chain seq x y z
N MET A 1 -19.75 15.13 45.48
CA MET A 1 -18.60 14.30 45.05
C MET A 1 -19.02 12.99 44.39
N LEU A 2 -20.08 12.31 44.86
CA LEU A 2 -20.56 11.08 44.22
C LEU A 2 -21.15 11.31 42.82
N MET A 3 -21.96 12.35 42.63
CA MET A 3 -22.52 12.72 41.32
C MET A 3 -21.43 13.05 40.28
N THR A 4 -20.39 13.77 40.70
CA THR A 4 -19.25 14.09 39.83
C THR A 4 -18.45 12.85 39.46
N LEU A 5 -18.37 11.85 40.34
CA LEU A 5 -17.76 10.55 40.04
C LEU A 5 -18.61 9.77 39.02
N TYR A 6 -19.93 9.75 39.21
CA TYR A 6 -20.89 9.10 38.31
C TYR A 6 -20.84 9.67 36.89
N VAL A 7 -20.86 11.00 36.77
CA VAL A 7 -20.77 11.69 35.46
C VAL A 7 -19.41 11.44 34.79
N LYS A 8 -18.31 11.44 35.56
CA LYS A 8 -16.98 11.12 35.01
C LYS A 8 -16.87 9.67 34.52
N ALA A 9 -17.42 8.72 35.27
CA ALA A 9 -17.44 7.31 34.87
C ALA A 9 -18.25 7.08 33.58
N LEU A 10 -19.45 7.66 33.49
CA LEU A 10 -20.28 7.60 32.28
C LEU A 10 -19.63 8.26 31.07
N SER A 11 -19.00 9.43 31.27
CA SER A 11 -18.28 10.12 30.21
C SER A 11 -17.11 9.28 29.70
N PHE A 12 -16.34 8.64 30.61
CA PHE A 12 -15.25 7.75 30.23
C PHE A 12 -15.72 6.53 29.44
N LEU A 13 -16.81 5.87 29.87
CA LEU A 13 -17.35 4.72 29.11
C LEU A 13 -17.95 5.13 27.77
N THR A 14 -18.52 6.32 27.67
CA THR A 14 -19.03 6.86 26.40
C THR A 14 -17.89 7.13 25.43
N THR A 15 -16.77 7.68 25.93
CA THR A 15 -15.56 7.87 25.13
C THR A 15 -14.99 6.53 24.65
N LEU A 16 -14.92 5.50 25.51
CA LEU A 16 -14.45 4.16 25.13
C LEU A 16 -15.38 3.47 24.13
N LYS A 17 -16.70 3.59 24.28
CA LYS A 17 -17.67 3.00 23.34
C LYS A 17 -17.55 3.60 21.93
N ASN A 18 -17.25 4.89 21.86
CA ASN A 18 -17.07 5.61 20.61
C ASN A 18 -15.59 5.70 20.21
N ASP A 19 -14.71 4.93 20.83
CA ASP A 19 -13.28 4.94 20.54
C ASP A 19 -12.97 4.00 19.37
N GLU A 20 -12.80 4.58 18.19
CA GLU A 20 -12.38 3.86 16.98
C GLU A 20 -10.84 3.74 16.86
N ARG A 21 -10.09 4.16 17.89
CA ARG A 21 -8.62 4.08 17.93
C ARG A 21 -8.18 2.64 18.22
N GLY A 22 -8.36 1.76 17.26
CA GLY A 22 -7.97 0.35 17.33
C GLY A 22 -8.66 -0.52 16.27
N VAL A 23 -9.92 -0.18 15.96
CA VAL A 23 -10.75 -0.72 14.85
C VAL A 23 -10.31 -0.17 13.48
N THR A 24 -9.14 0.47 13.45
CA THR A 24 -8.50 0.98 12.25
C THR A 24 -7.28 0.15 11.89
N ALA A 25 -6.58 -0.45 12.85
CA ALA A 25 -5.33 -1.17 12.56
C ALA A 25 -5.57 -2.53 11.88
N ILE A 26 -6.60 -3.27 12.28
CA ILE A 26 -6.88 -4.61 11.72
C ILE A 26 -7.61 -4.48 10.38
N GLU A 27 -8.54 -3.53 10.28
CA GLU A 27 -9.35 -3.25 9.11
C GLU A 27 -8.52 -2.62 7.99
N TYR A 28 -7.70 -1.60 8.28
CA TYR A 28 -6.76 -1.08 7.28
C TYR A 28 -5.66 -2.09 6.94
N GLY A 29 -5.31 -2.98 7.88
CA GLY A 29 -4.44 -4.13 7.60
C GLY A 29 -5.03 -5.05 6.53
N LEU A 30 -6.30 -5.43 6.67
CA LEU A 30 -7.02 -6.24 5.67
C LEU A 30 -7.16 -5.51 4.32
N ILE A 31 -7.49 -4.23 4.34
CA ILE A 31 -7.60 -3.41 3.12
C ILE A 31 -6.25 -3.32 2.41
N ALA A 32 -5.14 -3.16 3.15
CA ALA A 32 -3.80 -3.14 2.57
C ALA A 32 -3.44 -4.46 1.87
N VAL A 33 -3.82 -5.60 2.46
CA VAL A 33 -3.65 -6.92 1.84
C VAL A 33 -4.48 -7.04 0.57
N ALA A 34 -5.75 -6.60 0.58
CA ALA A 34 -6.60 -6.61 -0.60
C ALA A 34 -6.04 -5.73 -1.73
N MET A 35 -5.54 -4.54 -1.39
CA MET A 35 -4.92 -3.63 -2.35
C MET A 35 -3.62 -4.20 -2.93
N ALA A 36 -2.79 -4.85 -2.11
CA ALA A 36 -1.56 -5.51 -2.59
C ALA A 36 -1.86 -6.59 -3.63
N VAL A 37 -2.89 -7.43 -3.39
CA VAL A 37 -3.31 -8.47 -4.35
C VAL A 37 -3.80 -7.84 -5.66
N LEU A 38 -4.68 -6.84 -5.59
CA LEU A 38 -5.20 -6.16 -6.78
C LEU A 38 -4.10 -5.47 -7.59
N LEU A 39 -3.19 -4.75 -6.93
CA LEU A 39 -2.07 -4.10 -7.58
C LEU A 39 -1.12 -5.13 -8.21
N SER A 40 -0.87 -6.26 -7.55
CA SER A 40 -0.04 -7.33 -8.15
C SER A 40 -0.68 -7.92 -9.41
N ALA A 41 -2.01 -8.13 -9.42
CA ALA A 41 -2.72 -8.64 -10.58
C ALA A 41 -2.62 -7.69 -11.78
N VAL A 42 -2.80 -6.38 -11.56
CA VAL A 42 -2.76 -5.36 -12.62
C VAL A 42 -1.34 -5.04 -13.08
N LEU A 43 -0.39 -4.91 -12.15
CA LEU A 43 0.97 -4.44 -12.46
C LEU A 43 1.93 -5.57 -12.87
N VAL A 44 1.67 -6.82 -12.49
CA VAL A 44 2.60 -7.94 -12.69
C VAL A 44 2.07 -9.01 -13.62
N PHE A 45 0.78 -9.36 -13.54
CA PHE A 45 0.25 -10.55 -14.22
C PHE A 45 -0.65 -10.25 -15.43
N GLY A 46 -0.92 -8.98 -15.74
CA GLY A 46 -1.70 -8.57 -16.91
C GLY A 46 -0.91 -8.66 -18.23
N GLU A 47 -1.58 -8.98 -19.33
CA GLU A 47 -1.01 -8.83 -20.67
C GLU A 47 -0.84 -7.34 -20.99
N GLY A 48 0.39 -6.89 -21.32
CA GLY A 48 0.72 -5.46 -21.38
C GLY A 48 0.85 -4.79 -20.00
N ASN A 49 1.28 -5.55 -18.99
CA ASN A 49 1.44 -5.00 -17.65
C ASN A 49 2.47 -3.87 -17.61
N MET A 50 2.17 -2.86 -16.80
CA MET A 50 2.98 -1.65 -16.67
C MET A 50 4.45 -1.94 -16.31
N LEU A 51 4.71 -2.98 -15.50
CA LEU A 51 6.07 -3.35 -15.14
C LEU A 51 6.84 -3.97 -16.33
N GLY A 52 6.17 -4.78 -17.15
CA GLY A 52 6.77 -5.36 -18.36
C GLY A 52 7.07 -4.31 -19.42
N GLU A 53 6.16 -3.36 -19.65
CA GLU A 53 6.39 -2.24 -20.57
C GLU A 53 7.54 -1.34 -20.09
N LEU A 54 7.60 -1.06 -18.78
CA LEU A 54 8.67 -0.28 -18.20
C LEU A 54 10.02 -0.99 -18.35
N GLN A 55 10.07 -2.30 -18.09
CA GLN A 55 11.27 -3.10 -18.30
C GLN A 55 11.72 -3.06 -19.76
N GLN A 56 10.80 -3.26 -20.70
CA GLN A 56 11.11 -3.23 -22.12
C GLN A 56 11.64 -1.85 -22.57
N ALA A 57 11.10 -0.76 -22.05
CA ALA A 57 11.59 0.58 -22.32
C ALA A 57 13.03 0.77 -21.82
N PHE A 58 13.35 0.30 -20.61
CA PHE A 58 14.71 0.35 -20.07
C PHE A 58 15.68 -0.56 -20.81
N ASP A 59 15.25 -1.74 -21.24
CA ASP A 59 16.05 -2.66 -22.04
C ASP A 59 16.39 -2.05 -23.41
N ALA A 60 15.42 -1.36 -24.03
CA ALA A 60 15.65 -0.63 -25.28
C ALA A 60 16.69 0.49 -25.10
N ILE A 61 16.56 1.31 -24.04
CA ILE A 61 17.53 2.37 -23.71
C ILE A 61 18.92 1.76 -23.46
N SER A 62 19.01 0.65 -22.71
CA SER A 62 20.27 -0.03 -22.47
C SER A 62 20.88 -0.57 -23.76
N GLY A 63 20.06 -1.11 -24.67
CA GLY A 63 20.49 -1.55 -26.00
C GLY A 63 21.06 -0.40 -26.81
N ASP A 64 20.36 0.74 -26.85
CA ASP A 64 20.79 1.94 -27.56
C ASP A 64 22.11 2.50 -26.99
N ILE A 65 22.29 2.48 -25.66
CA ILE A 65 23.54 2.90 -25.02
C ILE A 65 24.70 1.98 -25.42
N ASN A 66 24.51 0.67 -25.36
CA ASN A 66 25.58 -0.30 -25.69
C ASN A 66 25.94 -0.26 -27.18
N THR A 67 24.94 -0.10 -28.06
CA THR A 67 25.15 -0.01 -29.51
C THR A 67 25.80 1.31 -29.91
N THR A 68 25.43 2.43 -29.29
CA THR A 68 25.99 3.77 -29.59
C THR A 68 27.42 3.93 -29.06
N THR A 69 27.77 3.27 -27.96
CA THR A 69 29.11 3.37 -27.36
C THR A 69 30.12 2.36 -27.90
N GLY A 70 29.71 1.43 -28.78
CA GLY A 70 30.60 0.38 -29.31
C GLY A 70 31.10 -0.59 -28.23
N LEU A 71 30.49 -0.58 -27.04
CA LEU A 71 30.78 -1.51 -25.96
C LEU A 71 30.10 -2.84 -26.28
N THR A 72 30.77 -3.64 -27.11
CA THR A 72 30.43 -5.04 -27.31
C THR A 72 30.54 -5.75 -25.95
N ALA A 73 29.39 -6.13 -25.38
CA ALA A 73 29.36 -6.95 -24.17
C ALA A 73 29.94 -8.34 -24.47
N PRO A 74 30.69 -8.96 -23.53
CA PRO A 74 31.07 -10.37 -23.62
C PRO A 74 29.86 -11.31 -23.56
#